data_AF-A0A485KIN0-F1
#
_entry.id   AF-A0A485KIN0-F1
#
_cell.length_a   1.000
_cell.length_b   1.000
_cell.length_c   1.000
_cell.angle_alpha   90.00
_cell.angle_beta   90.00
_cell.angle_gamma   90.00
#
_symmetry.space_group_name_H-M   'P 1'
#
loop_
_entity.id
_entity.type
_entity.pdbx_description
1 polymer ?
#
loop_
_entity_poly.entity_id
_entity_poly.type
_entity_poly.pdbx_seq_one_letter_code
_entity_poly.pdbx_strand_id
1 'polypeptide(L)'
;MMGPRVEHLAKVNASPSSTNRLHALAGFTYVAWTLVLSVQALLTMEPSTTNDYYWPTFNMTGIQTFLADLVNQGLHLAGPIAQSVALFKDYSRPTTLIECSPSRARTLLLAKILQVIPALRDV
;
A
#
# COMPACT_ATOMS: atom_id res chain seq x y z
N MET A 1 26.16 -15.90 -72.11
CA MET A 1 26.67 -15.73 -70.73
C MET A 1 25.82 -14.67 -70.03
N MET A 2 24.72 -15.07 -69.39
CA MET A 2 23.76 -14.19 -68.70
C MET A 2 23.80 -14.57 -67.22
N GLY A 3 24.33 -13.69 -66.38
CA GLY A 3 24.78 -14.00 -65.02
C GLY A 3 23.67 -14.14 -63.97
N PRO A 4 24.02 -14.64 -62.77
CA PRO A 4 23.12 -15.02 -61.65
C PRO A 4 22.44 -13.83 -60.94
N ARG A 5 22.42 -12.64 -61.53
CA ARG A 5 22.05 -11.39 -60.85
C ARG A 5 20.54 -11.19 -60.69
N VAL A 6 19.72 -11.96 -61.40
CA VAL A 6 18.26 -11.78 -61.44
C VAL A 6 17.50 -12.59 -60.38
N GLU A 7 18.10 -13.65 -59.82
CA GLU A 7 17.42 -14.54 -58.87
C GLU A 7 17.26 -13.92 -57.48
N HIS A 8 18.23 -13.11 -57.04
CA HIS A 8 18.16 -12.42 -55.76
C HIS A 8 17.10 -11.30 -55.76
N LEU A 9 16.84 -10.70 -56.93
CA LEU A 9 15.82 -9.66 -57.10
C LEU A 9 14.41 -10.23 -57.14
N ALA A 10 14.25 -11.47 -57.64
CA ALA A 10 12.96 -12.16 -57.64
C ALA A 10 12.47 -12.52 -56.22
N LYS A 11 13.39 -12.87 -55.31
CA LYS A 11 13.08 -13.18 -53.91
C LYS A 11 12.63 -11.95 -53.11
N VAL A 12 13.12 -10.76 -53.45
CA VAL A 12 12.75 -9.49 -52.81
C VAL A 12 11.33 -9.05 -53.17
N ASN A 13 10.82 -9.45 -54.34
CA ASN A 13 9.48 -9.09 -54.83
C ASN A 13 8.40 -10.17 -54.56
N ALA A 14 8.70 -11.19 -53.74
CA ALA A 14 7.70 -12.18 -53.38
C ALA A 14 6.57 -11.52 -52.57
N SER A 15 5.34 -11.57 -53.11
CA SER A 15 4.12 -11.11 -52.44
C SER A 15 4.08 -11.64 -51.00
N PRO A 16 3.80 -10.80 -49.98
CA PRO A 16 3.81 -11.25 -48.60
C PRO A 16 2.87 -12.45 -48.48
N SER A 17 3.44 -13.61 -48.16
CA SER A 17 2.65 -14.82 -47.96
C SER A 17 1.57 -14.52 -46.93
N SER A 18 0.37 -15.05 -47.14
CA SER A 18 -0.78 -14.88 -46.25
C SER A 18 -0.42 -15.19 -44.79
N THR A 19 0.51 -16.12 -44.58
CA THR A 19 1.11 -16.48 -43.30
C THR A 19 1.85 -15.32 -42.62
N ASN A 20 2.63 -14.52 -43.35
CA ASN A 20 3.33 -13.36 -42.77
C ASN A 20 2.36 -12.26 -42.35
N ARG A 21 1.30 -12.04 -43.13
CA ARG A 21 0.24 -11.07 -42.81
C ARG A 21 -0.54 -11.50 -41.56
N LEU A 22 -0.82 -12.80 -41.43
CA LEU A 22 -1.47 -13.37 -40.25
C LEU A 22 -0.61 -13.23 -38.99
N HIS A 23 0.70 -13.50 -39.07
CA HIS A 23 1.62 -13.31 -37.95
C HIS A 23 1.73 -11.83 -37.55
N ALA A 24 1.80 -10.92 -38.52
CA ALA A 24 1.82 -9.48 -38.24
C ALA A 24 0.52 -9.02 -37.55
N LEU A 25 -0.64 -9.50 -38.02
CA LEU A 25 -1.92 -9.20 -37.39
C LEU A 25 -2.01 -9.78 -35.98
N ALA A 26 -1.59 -11.03 -35.79
CA ALA A 26 -1.59 -11.68 -34.48
C ALA A 26 -0.67 -10.97 -33.47
N GLY A 27 0.51 -10.53 -33.91
CA GLY A 27 1.42 -9.74 -33.08
C GLY A 27 0.83 -8.38 -32.72
N PHE A 28 0.22 -7.69 -33.69
CA PHE A 28 -0.44 -6.41 -33.45
C PHE A 28 -1.62 -6.54 -32.48
N THR A 29 -2.49 -7.55 -32.68
CA THR A 29 -3.60 -7.79 -31.75
C THR A 29 -3.11 -8.17 -30.37
N TYR A 30 -2.04 -8.96 -30.27
CA TYR A 30 -1.43 -9.30 -28.98
C TYR A 30 -0.92 -8.06 -28.23
N VAL A 31 -0.21 -7.16 -28.90
CA VAL A 31 0.31 -5.92 -28.28
C VAL A 31 -0.86 -5.00 -27.89
N ALA A 32 -1.83 -4.80 -28.78
CA ALA A 32 -3.00 -3.99 -28.50
C ALA A 32 -3.81 -4.55 -27.31
N TRP A 33 -4.00 -5.87 -27.28
CA TRP A 33 -4.70 -6.55 -26.18
C TRP A 33 -3.93 -6.42 -24.86
N THR A 34 -2.62 -6.64 -24.88
CA THR A 34 -1.75 -6.48 -23.70
C THR A 34 -1.79 -5.04 -23.17
N LEU A 35 -1.80 -4.05 -24.07
CA LEU A 35 -1.92 -2.64 -23.69
C LEU A 35 -3.27 -2.34 -23.03
N VAL A 36 -4.37 -2.83 -23.60
CA VAL A 36 -5.71 -2.68 -23.01
C VAL A 36 -5.78 -3.34 -21.64
N LEU A 37 -5.28 -4.56 -21.49
CA LEU A 37 -5.22 -5.25 -20.21
C LEU A 37 -4.37 -4.50 -19.19
N SER A 38 -3.24 -3.92 -19.61
CA SER A 38 -2.39 -3.11 -18.73
C SER A 38 -3.13 -1.87 -18.24
N VAL A 39 -3.83 -1.13 -19.11
CA VAL A 39 -4.64 0.02 -18.70
C VAL A 39 -5.79 -0.40 -17.79
N GLN A 40 -6.50 -1.49 -18.11
CA GLN A 40 -7.58 -2.01 -17.26
C GLN A 40 -7.07 -2.45 -15.88
N ALA A 41 -5.89 -3.05 -15.79
CA ALA A 41 -5.26 -3.38 -14.53
C ALA A 41 -4.97 -2.13 -13.70
N LEU A 42 -4.44 -1.07 -14.31
CA LEU A 42 -4.19 0.21 -13.63
C LEU A 42 -5.48 0.87 -13.13
N LEU A 43 -6.56 0.87 -13.93
CA LEU A 43 -7.85 1.41 -13.52
C LEU A 43 -8.48 0.61 -12.38
N THR A 44 -8.30 -0.72 -12.39
CA THR A 44 -8.77 -1.57 -11.29
C THR A 44 -7.96 -1.33 -10.02
N MET A 45 -6.68 -0.96 -10.14
CA MET A 45 -5.80 -0.65 -9.01
C MET A 45 -5.97 0.77 -8.47
N GLU A 46 -6.43 1.72 -9.29
CA GLU A 46 -6.68 3.13 -8.89
C GLU A 46 -7.38 3.27 -7.52
N PRO A 47 -8.56 2.65 -7.27
CA PRO A 47 -9.23 2.80 -5.99
C PRO A 47 -8.44 2.20 -4.82
N SER A 48 -7.62 1.18 -5.07
CA SER A 48 -6.78 0.55 -4.06
C SER A 48 -5.55 1.41 -3.74
N THR A 49 -5.01 2.16 -4.71
CA THR A 49 -3.83 3.03 -4.53
C THR A 49 -4.11 4.38 -3.86
N THR A 50 -5.35 4.65 -3.46
CA THR A 50 -5.70 5.88 -2.73
C THR A 50 -5.06 5.92 -1.34
N ASN A 51 -4.59 4.76 -0.83
CA ASN A 51 -3.92 4.65 0.45
C ASN A 51 -2.72 3.69 0.38
N ASP A 52 -1.72 3.91 1.24
CA ASP A 52 -0.53 3.04 1.38
C ASP A 52 -0.88 1.62 1.90
N TYR A 53 -2.14 1.38 2.29
CA TYR A 53 -2.66 0.10 2.74
C TYR A 53 -3.20 -0.78 1.60
N TYR A 54 -3.27 -0.27 0.36
CA TYR A 54 -3.86 -0.95 -0.80
C TYR A 54 -5.31 -1.44 -0.58
N TRP A 55 -6.02 -0.82 0.37
CA TRP A 55 -7.38 -1.22 0.74
C TRP A 55 -8.37 -0.18 0.21
N PRO A 56 -9.05 -0.45 -0.92
CA PRO A 56 -9.96 0.52 -1.51
C PRO A 56 -11.05 0.95 -0.52
N THR A 57 -11.41 2.24 -0.55
CA THR A 57 -12.40 2.91 0.32
C THR A 57 -12.07 2.98 1.81
N PHE A 58 -10.92 2.47 2.26
CA PHE A 58 -10.51 2.60 3.65
C PHE A 58 -10.14 4.05 3.98
N ASN A 59 -10.82 4.62 4.97
CA ASN A 59 -10.54 5.98 5.42
C ASN A 59 -9.28 6.00 6.31
N MET A 60 -8.20 6.63 5.82
CA MET A 60 -6.95 6.78 6.56
C MET A 60 -6.96 7.91 7.60
N THR A 61 -7.98 8.79 7.62
CA THR A 61 -7.97 9.94 8.54
C THR A 61 -8.05 9.48 9.99
N GLY A 62 -7.11 9.94 10.81
CA GLY A 62 -7.16 9.81 12.27
C GLY A 62 -7.13 8.38 12.84
N ILE A 63 -7.01 7.33 12.02
CA ILE A 63 -7.03 5.94 12.49
C ILE A 63 -5.86 5.63 13.43
N GLN A 64 -4.67 6.14 13.11
CA GLN A 64 -3.46 5.97 13.92
C GLN A 64 -3.61 6.57 15.32
N THR A 65 -4.25 7.74 15.42
CA THR A 65 -4.49 8.40 16.70
C THR A 65 -5.65 7.78 17.45
N PHE A 66 -6.69 7.31 16.74
CA PHE A 66 -7.79 6.57 17.34
C PHE A 66 -7.28 5.32 18.06
N LEU A 67 -6.43 4.53 17.39
CA LEU A 67 -5.83 3.34 17.99
C LEU A 67 -4.93 3.67 19.18
N ALA A 68 -4.12 4.73 19.07
CA ALA A 68 -3.26 5.17 20.17
C ALA A 68 -4.08 5.60 21.40
N ASP A 69 -5.15 6.36 21.20
CA ASP A 69 -6.02 6.83 22.27
C ASP A 69 -6.82 5.68 22.90
N LEU A 70 -7.29 4.73 22.08
CA LEU A 70 -7.96 3.51 22.54
C LEU A 70 -7.06 2.67 23.45
N VAL A 71 -5.81 2.46 23.06
CA VAL A 71 -4.82 1.74 23.87
C VAL A 71 -4.48 2.52 25.14
N ASN A 72 -4.31 3.84 25.05
CA ASN A 72 -4.05 4.70 26.21
C ASN A 72 -5.19 4.66 27.25
N GLN A 73 -6.44 4.49 26.81
CA GLN A 73 -7.57 4.26 27.71
C GLN A 73 -7.58 2.86 28.32
N GLY A 74 -7.34 1.81 27.53
CA GLY A 74 -7.26 0.44 28.03
C GLY A 74 -6.16 0.27 29.09
N LEU A 75 -5.05 0.98 28.94
CA LEU A 75 -3.94 0.95 29.90
C LEU A 75 -4.29 1.58 31.25
N HIS A 76 -5.24 2.51 31.31
CA HIS A 76 -5.76 3.02 32.60
C HIS A 76 -6.60 1.99 33.35
N LEU A 77 -7.25 1.08 32.62
CA LEU A 77 -8.18 0.10 33.19
C LEU A 77 -7.48 -1.22 33.59
N ALA A 78 -6.18 -1.39 33.27
CA ALA A 78 -5.40 -2.61 33.55
C ALA A 78 -6.13 -3.92 33.20
N GLY A 79 -7.01 -3.88 32.20
CA GLY A 79 -7.91 -4.96 31.82
C GLY A 79 -8.08 -5.05 30.30
N PRO A 80 -8.80 -6.06 29.80
CA PRO A 80 -9.07 -6.23 28.38
C PRO A 80 -9.66 -4.93 27.80
N ILE A 81 -9.24 -4.57 26.59
CA ILE A 81 -9.82 -3.46 25.86
C ILE A 81 -11.32 -3.76 25.74
N ALA A 82 -12.16 -2.98 26.42
CA ALA A 82 -13.59 -3.23 26.42
C ALA A 82 -14.09 -3.19 24.97
N GLN A 83 -14.92 -4.16 24.59
CA GLN A 83 -15.42 -4.33 23.21
C GLN A 83 -16.20 -3.10 22.69
N SER A 84 -16.52 -2.15 23.58
CA SER A 84 -17.27 -0.93 23.31
C SER A 84 -16.63 0.27 24.03
N VAL A 85 -15.45 0.71 23.58
CA VAL A 85 -14.87 2.00 24.01
C VAL A 85 -15.30 3.07 23.01
N ALA A 86 -16.18 3.97 23.45
CA ALA A 86 -16.52 5.18 22.71
C ALA A 86 -15.56 6.30 23.09
N LEU A 87 -14.69 6.71 22.15
CA LEU A 87 -13.83 7.88 22.31
C LEU A 87 -14.60 9.12 21.86
N PHE A 88 -14.80 10.11 22.75
CA PHE A 88 -15.50 11.37 22.47
C PHE A 88 -14.66 12.37 21.66
N LYS A 89 -13.96 11.89 20.63
CA LYS A 89 -13.01 12.68 19.84
C LYS A 89 -13.29 12.48 18.36
N ASP A 90 -13.23 13.57 17.59
CA ASP A 90 -13.44 13.53 16.14
C ASP A 90 -12.15 13.08 15.44
N TYR A 91 -12.18 11.85 14.94
CA TYR A 91 -11.06 11.24 14.19
C TYR A 91 -11.21 11.41 12.67
N SER A 92 -12.24 12.10 12.20
CA SER A 92 -12.47 12.33 10.77
C SER A 92 -11.54 13.43 10.20
N ARG A 93 -10.66 13.99 11.03
CA ARG A 93 -9.77 15.09 10.68
C ARG A 93 -8.44 14.57 10.10
N PRO A 94 -7.86 15.28 9.12
CA PRO A 94 -6.58 14.89 8.52
C PRO A 94 -5.41 15.00 9.51
N THR A 95 -5.52 15.86 10.51
CA THR A 95 -4.56 16.02 11.60
C THR A 95 -5.27 15.89 12.94
N THR A 96 -4.98 14.80 13.63
CA THR A 96 -5.46 14.49 14.97
C THR A 96 -4.23 14.32 15.88
N LEU A 97 -4.37 14.65 17.16
CA LEU A 97 -3.30 14.49 18.15
C LEU A 97 -3.54 13.24 18.99
N ILE A 98 -2.49 12.59 19.45
CA ILE A 98 -2.59 11.51 20.44
C ILE A 98 -2.75 12.15 21.82
N GLU A 99 -3.76 11.74 22.56
CA GLU A 99 -4.02 12.22 23.91
C GLU A 99 -3.24 11.38 24.93
N CYS A 100 -2.19 11.98 25.46
CA CYS A 100 -1.42 11.42 26.57
C CYS A 100 -1.75 12.23 27.83
N SER A 101 -2.21 11.55 28.89
CA SER A 101 -2.46 12.23 30.16
C SER A 101 -1.15 12.82 30.72
N PRO A 102 -1.10 14.10 31.10
CA PRO A 102 0.13 14.76 31.54
C PRO A 102 0.72 14.18 32.82
N SER A 103 -0.09 13.51 33.65
CA SER A 103 0.40 12.81 34.85
C SER A 103 1.11 11.50 34.55
N ARG A 104 0.95 10.92 33.35
CA ARG A 104 1.54 9.61 32.97
C ARG A 104 3.06 9.63 32.96
N ALA A 105 3.67 10.69 32.42
CA ALA A 105 5.12 10.83 32.42
C ALA A 105 5.69 10.83 33.84
N ARG A 106 5.00 11.54 34.77
CA ARG A 106 5.36 11.57 36.19
C ARG A 106 5.18 10.22 36.87
N THR A 107 4.07 9.52 36.63
CA THR A 107 3.83 8.19 37.22
C THR A 107 4.86 7.18 36.75
N LEU A 108 5.22 7.19 35.45
CA LEU A 108 6.25 6.30 34.92
C LEU A 108 7.63 6.59 35.54
N LEU A 109 7.97 7.88 35.69
CA LEU A 109 9.20 8.31 36.34
C LEU A 109 9.24 7.91 37.82
N LEU A 110 8.16 8.13 38.57
CA LEU A 110 8.07 7.75 39.98
C LEU A 110 8.10 6.24 40.16
N ALA A 111 7.37 5.48 39.33
CA ALA A 111 7.39 4.02 39.38
C ALA A 111 8.81 3.47 39.21
N LYS A 112 9.59 4.03 38.29
CA LYS A 112 10.98 3.61 38.09
C LYS A 112 11.90 4.02 39.23
N ILE A 113 11.78 5.26 39.74
CA ILE A 113 12.58 5.71 40.88
C ILE A 113 12.32 4.85 42.12
N LEU A 114 11.06 4.53 42.40
CA LEU A 114 10.69 3.70 43.55
C LEU A 114 11.23 2.26 43.46
N GLN A 115 11.46 1.72 42.26
CA GLN A 115 12.14 0.43 42.09
C GLN A 115 13.66 0.50 42.32
N VAL A 116 14.29 1.63 42.02
CA VAL A 116 15.76 1.79 42.11
C VAL A 116 16.21 2.10 43.55
N ILE A 117 15.41 2.82 44.33
CA ILE A 117 15.78 3.22 45.71
C ILE A 117 16.08 2.02 46.63
N PRO A 118 15.30 0.94 46.65
CA PRO A 118 15.63 -0.27 47.41
C PRO A 118 16.92 -0.93 46.91
N ALA A 119 17.12 -1.00 45.59
CA ALA A 119 18.30 -1.63 44.98
C ALA A 119 19.62 -0.89 45.30
N LEU A 120 19.56 0.41 45.60
CA LEU A 120 20.72 1.20 46.03
C LEU A 120 20.95 1.16 47.55
N ARG A 121 20.00 0.64 48.34
CA ARG A 121 20.12 0.52 49.79
C ARG A 121 20.87 -0.75 50.20
N ASP A 122 20.89 -1.76 49.33
CA ASP A 122 21.49 -3.07 49.57
C ASP A 122 22.92 -3.21 48.98
N VAL A 123 23.55 -2.09 48.59
CA VAL A 123 24.97 -1.98 48.17
C VAL A 123 25.76 -1.20 49.22
#